data_AF-A0A5N5E950-F1
#
_entry.id   AF-A0A5N5E950-F1
#
_cell.length_a   1.000
_cell.length_b   1.000
_cell.length_c   1.000
_cell.angle_alpha   90.00
_cell.angle_beta   90.00
_cell.angle_gamma   90.00
#
_symmetry.space_group_name_H-M   'P 1'
#
loop_
_entity.id
_entity.type
_entity.pdbx_description
1 polymer ?
#
loop_
_entity_poly.entity_id
_entity_poly.type
_entity_poly.pdbx_seq_one_letter_code
_entity_poly.pdbx_strand_id
1 'polypeptide(L)'
;MTDPSVRVPSPPFSEDLLADLHAGVLDPETSAALWPLVHADADAHAFVTTLDSVTASLATLNSREASHERIPNSLAERINSALDLQSGQDELSAETTVVPFRRRPQAWLLGAAAAVLVAFVIVVIGTRDSEP
;
A
#
# COMPACT_ATOMS: atom_id res chain seq x y z
N MET A 1 -16.26 16.08 8.80
CA MET A 1 -15.85 17.39 8.27
C MET A 1 -14.73 17.12 7.27
N THR A 2 -15.07 16.58 6.11
CA THR A 2 -14.12 16.34 4.99
C THR A 2 -14.03 17.66 4.23
N ASP A 3 -12.84 18.25 4.18
CA ASP A 3 -12.58 19.46 3.40
C ASP A 3 -12.57 19.07 1.90
N PRO A 4 -13.51 19.56 1.07
CA PRO A 4 -13.67 19.15 -0.32
C PRO A 4 -12.67 19.80 -1.28
N SER A 5 -11.47 20.15 -0.81
CA SER A 5 -10.50 20.93 -1.58
C SER A 5 -9.13 20.26 -1.63
N VAL A 6 -9.03 18.97 -2.00
CA VAL A 6 -7.76 18.45 -2.52
C VAL A 6 -7.50 19.20 -3.83
N ARG A 7 -6.78 20.33 -3.74
CA ARG A 7 -6.30 21.04 -4.92
C ARG A 7 -5.25 20.16 -5.56
N VAL A 8 -5.66 19.44 -6.60
CA VAL A 8 -4.74 18.67 -7.42
C VAL A 8 -3.83 19.66 -8.15
N PRO A 9 -2.50 19.61 -7.94
CA PRO A 9 -1.57 20.50 -8.61
C PRO A 9 -1.68 20.36 -10.13
N SER A 10 -1.52 21.48 -10.83
CA SER A 10 -1.48 21.51 -12.29
C SER A 10 -0.03 21.45 -12.76
N PRO A 11 0.24 20.87 -13.94
CA PRO A 11 1.58 20.82 -14.49
C PRO A 11 2.19 22.22 -14.71
N PRO A 12 3.52 22.36 -14.67
CA PRO A 12 4.50 21.29 -14.47
C PRO A 12 4.54 20.79 -13.02
N PHE A 13 4.56 19.47 -12.84
CA PHE A 13 4.67 18.84 -11.52
C PHE A 13 6.09 18.99 -10.98
N SER A 14 6.24 19.16 -9.67
CA SER A 14 7.56 19.10 -9.04
C SER A 14 8.09 17.67 -9.02
N GLU A 15 9.40 17.51 -9.15
CA GLU A 15 10.07 16.20 -9.10
C GLU A 15 9.81 15.50 -7.74
N ASP A 16 9.84 16.25 -6.64
CA ASP A 16 9.53 15.72 -5.30
C ASP A 16 8.11 15.14 -5.22
N LEU A 17 7.13 15.79 -5.86
CA LEU A 17 5.76 15.30 -5.88
C LEU A 17 5.64 14.01 -6.70
N LEU A 18 6.33 13.94 -7.84
CA LEU A 18 6.35 12.74 -8.68
C LEU A 18 7.06 11.59 -7.96
N ALA A 19 8.11 11.88 -7.18
CA ALA A 19 8.81 10.90 -6.35
C ALA A 19 7.91 10.39 -5.21
N ASP A 20 7.21 11.27 -4.49
CA ASP A 20 6.28 10.89 -3.42
C ASP A 20 5.08 10.08 -3.96
N LEU A 21 4.59 10.44 -5.14
CA LEU A 21 3.54 9.70 -5.84
C LEU A 21 4.03 8.30 -6.24
N HIS A 22 5.23 8.20 -6.83
CA HIS A 22 5.84 6.93 -7.22
C HIS A 22 6.14 6.03 -6.02
N ALA A 23 6.61 6.61 -4.91
CA ALA A 23 6.88 5.91 -3.66
C ALA A 23 5.61 5.49 -2.90
N GLY A 24 4.42 5.92 -3.34
CA GLY A 24 3.16 5.64 -2.66
C GLY A 24 3.04 6.28 -1.27
N VAL A 25 3.76 7.38 -1.04
CA VAL A 25 3.76 8.13 0.23
C VAL A 25 2.48 8.95 0.40
N LEU A 26 1.90 9.39 -0.72
CA LEU A 26 0.68 10.19 -0.75
C LEU A 26 -0.55 9.36 -0.33
N ASP A 27 -1.60 10.04 0.12
CA ASP A 27 -2.84 9.35 0.45
C ASP A 27 -3.46 8.69 -0.81
N PRO A 28 -4.25 7.60 -0.65
CA PRO A 28 -4.78 6.86 -1.79
C PRO A 28 -5.73 7.66 -2.69
N GLU A 29 -6.47 8.62 -2.13
CA GLU A 29 -7.43 9.45 -2.88
C GLU A 29 -6.69 10.47 -3.75
N THR A 30 -5.69 11.15 -3.19
CA THR A 30 -4.81 12.07 -3.91
C THR A 30 -3.99 11.35 -4.98
N SER A 31 -3.44 10.17 -4.66
CA SER A 31 -2.71 9.35 -5.64
C SER A 31 -3.60 8.97 -6.82
N ALA A 32 -4.81 8.50 -6.56
CA ALA A 32 -5.77 8.13 -7.60
C ALA A 32 -6.18 9.32 -8.48
N ALA A 33 -6.24 10.53 -7.93
CA ALA A 33 -6.53 11.75 -8.69
C ALA A 33 -5.33 12.22 -9.53
N LEU A 34 -4.10 12.03 -9.06
CA LEU A 34 -2.87 12.47 -9.72
C LEU A 34 -2.43 11.56 -10.87
N TRP A 35 -2.57 10.24 -10.72
CA TRP A 35 -2.10 9.28 -11.73
C TRP A 35 -2.63 9.57 -13.15
N PRO A 36 -3.92 9.85 -13.38
CA PRO A 36 -4.43 10.19 -14.71
C PRO A 36 -3.78 11.43 -15.32
N LEU A 37 -3.46 12.45 -14.51
CA LEU A 37 -2.82 13.68 -14.98
C LEU A 37 -1.36 13.44 -15.35
N VAL A 38 -0.63 12.66 -14.54
CA VAL A 38 0.75 12.26 -14.83
C VAL A 38 0.83 11.43 -16.11
N HIS A 39 -0.13 10.54 -16.37
CA HIS A 39 -0.17 9.77 -17.62
C HIS A 39 -0.51 10.62 -18.85
N ALA A 40 -1.23 11.74 -18.68
CA ALA A 40 -1.54 12.67 -19.75
C ALA A 40 -0.38 13.63 -20.09
N ASP A 41 0.56 13.82 -19.15
CA ASP A 41 1.74 14.66 -19.30
C ASP A 41 2.97 13.81 -19.67
N ALA A 42 3.49 14.01 -20.88
CA ALA A 42 4.60 13.23 -21.41
C ALA A 42 5.89 13.37 -20.59
N ASP A 43 6.16 14.57 -20.05
CA ASP A 43 7.38 14.83 -19.28
C ASP A 43 7.29 14.18 -17.91
N ALA A 44 6.13 14.31 -17.25
CA ALA A 44 5.88 13.66 -15.96
C ALA A 44 5.90 12.13 -16.07
N HIS A 45 5.28 11.58 -17.11
CA HIS A 45 5.29 10.14 -17.38
C HIS A 45 6.72 9.62 -17.64
N ALA A 46 7.54 10.37 -18.38
CA ALA A 46 8.95 10.02 -18.63
C ALA A 46 9.78 10.01 -17.34
N PHE A 47 9.55 10.97 -16.44
CA PHE A 47 10.21 11.00 -15.12
C PHE A 47 9.87 9.77 -14.28
N VAL A 48 8.58 9.45 -14.13
CA VAL A 48 8.14 8.26 -13.37
C VAL A 48 8.70 6.96 -13.98
N THR A 49 8.68 6.84 -15.31
CA THR A 49 9.26 5.68 -16.01
C THR A 49 10.76 5.54 -15.72
N THR A 50 11.47 6.65 -15.57
CA THR A 50 12.88 6.66 -15.19
C THR A 50 13.06 6.10 -13.77
N LEU A 51 12.22 6.49 -12.80
CA LEU A 51 12.24 5.95 -11.44
C LEU A 51 11.94 4.43 -11.41
N ASP A 52 11.00 3.97 -12.22
CA ASP A 52 10.72 2.54 -12.38
C ASP A 52 11.96 1.79 -12.90
N SER A 53 12.67 2.35 -13.87
CA SER A 53 13.89 1.73 -14.42
C SER A 53 15.01 1.59 -13.37
N VAL A 54 15.15 2.59 -12.49
CA VAL A 54 16.10 2.55 -11.37
C VAL A 54 15.69 1.47 -10.37
N THR A 55 14.41 1.42 -10.01
CA THR A 55 13.86 0.41 -9.10
C THR A 55 14.09 -1.00 -9.64
N ALA A 56 13.85 -1.23 -10.94
CA ALA A 56 14.11 -2.50 -11.60
C ALA A 56 15.61 -2.87 -11.63
N SER A 57 16.48 -1.88 -11.85
CA SER A 57 17.93 -2.05 -11.82
C SER A 57 18.41 -2.46 -10.42
N LEU A 58 17.91 -1.79 -9.37
CA LEU A 58 18.20 -2.13 -7.98
C LEU A 58 17.69 -3.52 -7.62
N ALA A 59 16.48 -3.89 -8.05
CA ALA A 59 15.94 -5.24 -7.85
C ALA A 59 16.81 -6.32 -8.52
N THR A 60 17.34 -6.04 -9.72
CA THR A 60 18.25 -6.94 -10.43
C THR A 60 19.58 -7.09 -9.69
N LEU A 61 20.14 -5.98 -9.21
CA LEU A 61 21.38 -6.00 -8.41
C LEU A 61 21.19 -6.79 -7.11
N ASN A 62 20.10 -6.53 -6.38
CA ASN A 62 19.76 -7.28 -5.18
C ASN A 62 19.65 -8.78 -5.47
N SER A 63 18.98 -9.16 -6.57
CA SER A 63 18.85 -10.57 -6.96
C SER A 63 20.19 -11.25 -7.31
N ARG A 64 21.16 -10.48 -7.83
CA ARG A 64 22.49 -11.01 -8.20
C ARG A 64 23.41 -11.18 -7.00
N GLU A 65 23.34 -10.27 -6.03
CA GLU A 65 24.24 -10.26 -4.87
C GLU A 65 23.69 -11.01 -3.67
N ALA A 66 22.38 -11.20 -3.61
CA ALA A 66 21.80 -11.77 -2.43
C ALA A 66 22.08 -13.27 -2.30
N SER A 67 22.81 -13.58 -1.24
CA SER A 67 22.69 -14.84 -0.52
C SER A 67 21.36 -14.82 0.24
N HIS A 68 20.22 -14.81 -0.46
CA HIS A 68 18.91 -14.76 0.18
C HIS A 68 18.72 -16.01 1.06
N GLU A 69 18.44 -15.82 2.34
CA GLU A 69 17.85 -16.87 3.18
C GLU A 69 16.55 -17.32 2.49
N ARG A 70 16.43 -18.61 2.17
CA ARG A 70 15.26 -19.13 1.48
C ARG A 70 14.03 -18.88 2.34
N ILE A 71 12.94 -18.39 1.76
CA ILE A 71 11.64 -18.33 2.42
C ILE A 71 11.35 -19.72 3.04
N PRO A 72 11.09 -19.81 4.35
CA PRO A 72 10.78 -21.10 4.97
C PRO A 72 9.58 -21.76 4.29
N ASN A 73 9.68 -23.07 3.99
CA ASN A 73 8.62 -23.79 3.27
C ASN A 73 7.25 -23.66 3.95
N SER A 74 7.21 -23.66 5.28
CA SER A 74 5.98 -23.47 6.05
C SER A 74 5.31 -22.11 5.79
N LEU A 75 6.09 -21.06 5.54
CA LEU A 75 5.56 -19.74 5.19
C LEU A 75 5.02 -19.74 3.75
N ALA A 76 5.74 -20.37 2.81
CA ALA A 76 5.29 -20.51 1.43
C ALA A 76 3.98 -21.31 1.33
N GLU A 77 3.88 -22.43 2.06
CA GLU A 77 2.66 -23.25 2.16
C GLU A 77 1.49 -22.45 2.73
N ARG A 78 1.74 -21.62 3.76
CA ARG A 78 0.70 -20.78 4.37
C ARG A 78 0.22 -19.69 3.42
N ILE A 79 1.12 -19.07 2.66
CA ILE A 79 0.77 -18.08 1.63
C ILE A 79 -0.05 -18.74 0.53
N ASN A 80 0.40 -19.87 -0.02
CA ASN A 80 -0.33 -20.59 -1.07
C ASN A 80 -1.72 -21.05 -0.59
N SER A 81 -1.81 -21.59 0.63
CA SER A 81 -3.11 -21.99 1.21
C SER A 81 -4.07 -20.81 1.35
N ALA A 82 -3.58 -19.62 1.72
CA ALA A 82 -4.41 -18.42 1.82
C ALA A 82 -4.87 -17.92 0.45
N LEU A 83 -4.03 -18.02 -0.57
CA LEU A 83 -4.39 -17.68 -1.96
C LEU A 83 -5.42 -18.67 -2.53
N ASP A 84 -5.26 -19.97 -2.29
CA ASP A 84 -6.22 -20.99 -2.75
C ASP A 84 -7.61 -20.79 -2.14
N LEU A 85 -7.69 -20.39 -0.86
CA LEU A 85 -8.94 -20.05 -0.20
C LEU A 85 -9.62 -18.83 -0.82
N GLN A 86 -8.85 -17.83 -1.27
CA GLN A 86 -9.37 -16.65 -1.98
C GLN A 86 -9.86 -17.03 -3.38
N SER A 87 -9.07 -17.78 -4.15
CA SER A 87 -9.43 -18.19 -5.51
C SER A 87 -10.65 -19.11 -5.54
N GLY A 88 -10.81 -20.00 -4.56
CA GLY A 88 -12.01 -20.83 -4.42
C GLY A 88 -13.28 -20.03 -4.08
N GLN A 89 -13.15 -18.84 -3.49
CA GLN A 89 -14.28 -17.95 -3.24
C GLN A 89 -14.72 -17.20 -4.51
N ASP A 90 -13.79 -16.84 -5.40
CA ASP A 90 -14.10 -16.21 -6.69
C ASP A 90 -14.85 -17.17 -7.64
N GLU A 91 -14.47 -18.45 -7.68
CA GLU A 91 -15.11 -19.49 -8.52
C GLU A 91 -16.56 -19.81 -8.09
N LEU A 92 -16.84 -19.82 -6.78
CA LEU A 92 -18.20 -19.99 -6.25
C LEU A 92 -19.07 -18.73 -6.41
N SER A 93 -18.45 -17.61 -6.79
CA SER A 93 -19.09 -16.30 -6.92
C SER A 93 -19.21 -15.83 -8.38
N ALA A 94 -19.15 -16.76 -9.35
CA ALA A 94 -19.37 -16.53 -10.79
C ALA A 94 -20.81 -16.12 -11.17
N GLU A 95 -21.61 -15.65 -10.22
CA GLU A 95 -22.74 -14.77 -10.47
C GLU A 95 -22.40 -13.41 -9.85
N THR A 96 -21.87 -12.52 -10.70
CA THR A 96 -21.38 -11.18 -10.36
C THR A 96 -22.39 -10.39 -9.53
N THR A 97 -22.26 -10.49 -8.21
CA THR A 97 -22.76 -9.50 -7.27
C THR A 97 -21.54 -8.91 -6.58
N VAL A 98 -21.13 -7.74 -7.07
CA VAL A 98 -20.17 -6.87 -6.38
C VAL A 98 -20.68 -6.70 -4.95
N VAL A 99 -20.02 -7.33 -3.98
CA VAL A 99 -20.38 -7.17 -2.58
C VAL A 99 -19.76 -5.85 -2.10
N PRO A 100 -20.56 -4.80 -1.82
CA PRO A 100 -19.98 -3.57 -1.31
C PRO A 100 -19.35 -3.87 0.06
N PHE A 101 -18.09 -3.47 0.24
CA PHE A 101 -17.47 -3.44 1.56
C PHE A 101 -18.16 -2.38 2.40
N ARG A 102 -19.25 -2.76 3.07
CA ARG A 102 -19.99 -1.89 3.98
C ARG A 102 -19.15 -1.69 5.23
N ARG A 103 -18.28 -0.67 5.22
CA ARG A 103 -17.71 -0.10 6.45
C ARG A 103 -18.87 0.19 7.39
N ARG A 104 -19.01 -0.58 8.48
CA ARG A 104 -20.07 -0.37 9.46
C ARG A 104 -19.85 1.01 10.09
N PRO A 105 -20.74 2.00 9.90
CA PRO A 105 -20.68 3.19 10.73
C PRO A 105 -21.12 2.75 12.12
N GLN A 106 -20.18 2.69 13.05
CA GLN A 106 -20.43 2.39 14.45
C GLN A 106 -21.17 3.59 15.07
N ALA A 107 -22.46 3.70 14.77
CA ALA A 107 -23.36 4.59 15.48
C ALA A 107 -23.45 4.08 16.92
N TRP A 108 -22.93 4.89 17.85
CA TRP A 108 -23.00 4.68 19.28
C TRP A 108 -24.41 4.25 19.70
N LEU A 109 -24.52 3.00 20.15
CA LEU A 109 -25.64 2.54 20.96
C LEU A 109 -25.39 3.03 22.39
N LEU A 110 -26.28 3.90 22.87
CA LEU A 110 -26.55 4.06 24.29
C LEU A 110 -26.96 2.71 24.87
N GLY A 111 -26.16 2.16 25.79
CA GLY A 111 -26.65 1.18 26.77
C GLY A 111 -25.76 -0.04 27.05
N ALA A 112 -24.96 0.10 28.11
CA ALA A 112 -24.56 -0.93 29.08
C ALA A 112 -23.44 -1.96 28.74
N ALA A 113 -22.34 -1.76 29.47
CA ALA A 113 -21.60 -2.76 30.28
C ALA A 113 -20.24 -3.29 29.78
N ALA A 114 -19.27 -3.11 30.69
CA ALA A 114 -17.94 -3.75 30.83
C ALA A 114 -16.80 -3.26 29.92
N ALA A 115 -15.93 -2.46 30.55
CA ALA A 115 -14.66 -1.99 30.04
C ALA A 115 -13.66 -3.13 29.80
N VAL A 116 -13.01 -3.11 28.64
CA VAL A 116 -11.66 -3.66 28.47
C VAL A 116 -10.84 -2.65 27.66
N LEU A 117 -10.02 -1.90 28.39
CA LEU A 117 -8.91 -1.13 27.83
C LEU A 117 -7.89 -2.12 27.25
N VAL A 118 -7.64 -2.08 25.95
CA VAL A 118 -6.40 -2.61 25.40
C VAL A 118 -5.60 -1.45 24.84
N ALA A 119 -4.54 -1.14 25.56
CA ALA A 119 -3.54 -0.14 25.21
C ALA A 119 -2.85 -0.54 23.90
N PHE A 120 -2.84 0.38 22.94
CA PHE A 120 -1.94 0.32 21.81
C PHE A 120 -0.53 0.66 22.30
N VAL A 121 0.35 -0.34 22.35
CA VAL A 121 1.80 -0.15 22.48
C VAL A 121 2.44 -0.94 21.36
N ILE A 122 2.71 -0.29 20.23
CA ILE A 122 3.78 -0.76 19.34
C ILE A 122 4.96 0.14 19.64
N VAL A 123 5.80 -0.35 20.56
CA VAL A 123 7.15 0.12 20.82
C VAL A 123 8.08 -0.90 20.19
N VAL A 124 8.73 -0.51 19.09
CA VAL A 124 10.07 -0.98 18.69
C VAL A 124 10.76 0.29 18.19
N ILE A 125 11.28 1.11 19.10
CA ILE A 125 12.67 1.08 19.60
C ILE A 125 13.65 1.18 18.43
N GLY A 126 13.97 2.42 18.09
CA GLY A 126 15.35 2.76 17.77
C GLY A 126 16.23 2.61 19.02
N THR A 127 17.54 2.55 18.78
CA THR A 127 18.65 2.27 19.71
C THR A 127 18.89 0.75 19.87
N ARG A 128 20.10 0.22 19.63
CA ARG A 128 21.42 0.78 19.93
C ARG A 128 22.52 0.19 19.04
N ASP A 129 23.49 1.03 18.72
CA ASP A 129 24.91 0.65 18.70
C ASP A 129 25.24 -0.31 19.84
N SER A 130 25.86 -1.44 19.54
CA SER A 130 26.76 -2.16 20.44
C SER A 130 27.66 -3.07 19.61
N GLU A 131 28.93 -2.68 19.58
CA GLU A 131 30.12 -3.30 19.02
C GLU A 131 30.37 -4.74 19.56
N PRO A 132 31.34 -5.45 18.97
CA PRO A 132 32.67 -5.49 19.62
C PRO A 132 33.86 -5.15 18.72
#